data_AF-A0A445K6Y3-F1
#
_entry.id   AF-A0A445K6Y3-F1
#
_cell.length_a   1.000
_cell.length_b   1.000
_cell.length_c   1.000
_cell.angle_alpha   90.00
_cell.angle_beta   90.00
_cell.angle_gamma   90.00
#
_symmetry.space_group_name_H-M   'P 1'
#
loop_
_entity.id
_entity.type
_entity.pdbx_description
1 polymer ?
#
loop_
_entity_poly.entity_id
_entity_poly.type
_entity_poly.pdbx_seq_one_letter_code
_entity_poly.pdbx_strand_id
1 'polypeptide(L)'
;MFGCGVVMAASQAMGIGRRSDGGLTIVCSSRPQKKATAHHMKTRPRKTQAWDRNRKPTVYDPLPPLPPDWTLVIPADASSAPVTPPPPTPSA
;
A
#
# COMPACT_ATOMS: atom_id res chain seq x y z
N MET A 1 14.29 30.36 -38.55
CA MET A 1 14.99 29.21 -39.17
C MET A 1 13.94 28.14 -39.45
N PHE A 2 13.54 28.02 -40.71
CA PHE A 2 12.60 27.01 -41.20
C PHE A 2 13.21 25.60 -41.11
N GLY A 3 12.37 24.60 -40.82
CA GLY A 3 12.71 23.19 -40.96
C GLY A 3 11.44 22.37 -41.20
N CYS A 4 11.23 22.01 -42.47
CA CYS A 4 10.61 20.78 -43.02
C CYS A 4 9.88 19.83 -42.03
N GLY A 5 8.68 19.30 -42.29
CA GLY A 5 7.96 19.19 -43.54
C GLY A 5 6.63 18.45 -43.38
N VAL A 6 5.82 18.49 -44.43
CA VAL A 6 4.62 17.65 -44.57
C VAL A 6 5.06 16.21 -44.77
N VAL A 7 4.88 15.37 -43.74
CA VAL A 7 4.84 13.92 -43.88
C VAL A 7 3.36 13.52 -43.84
N MET A 8 2.87 12.98 -44.96
CA MET A 8 1.66 12.17 -44.96
C MET A 8 2.03 10.81 -44.35
N ALA A 9 1.53 10.51 -43.15
CA ALA A 9 1.61 9.17 -42.57
C ALA A 9 0.28 8.82 -41.91
N ALA A 10 -0.21 7.63 -42.30
CA ALA A 10 -1.36 6.86 -41.85
C ALA A 10 -2.34 7.49 -40.85
N SER A 11 -3.63 7.42 -41.22
CA SER A 11 -4.78 7.48 -40.32
C SER A 11 -4.65 6.43 -39.20
N GLN A 12 -3.85 6.72 -38.19
CA GLN A 12 -3.77 5.92 -36.98
C GLN A 12 -4.80 6.46 -36.02
N ALA A 13 -5.93 5.74 -36.02
CA ALA A 13 -6.91 5.61 -34.95
C ALA A 13 -6.70 6.61 -33.81
N MET A 14 -7.52 7.67 -33.82
CA MET A 14 -7.66 8.56 -32.68
C MET A 14 -7.78 7.71 -31.42
N GLY A 15 -6.74 7.75 -30.58
CA GLY A 15 -6.77 7.27 -29.22
C GLY A 15 -7.85 8.05 -28.50
N ILE A 16 -9.07 7.53 -28.58
CA ILE A 16 -10.24 7.92 -27.81
C ILE A 16 -9.90 7.70 -26.34
N GLY A 17 -9.25 8.69 -25.74
CA GLY A 17 -9.23 8.87 -24.30
C GLY A 17 -10.68 8.94 -23.86
N ARG A 18 -11.20 7.82 -23.35
CA ARG A 18 -12.57 7.62 -22.86
C ARG A 18 -12.90 8.69 -21.81
N ARG A 19 -13.44 9.81 -22.27
CA ARG A 19 -14.29 10.68 -21.46
C ARG A 19 -15.65 9.99 -21.48
N SER A 20 -16.07 9.48 -20.32
CA SER A 20 -17.34 8.79 -20.13
C SER A 20 -18.53 9.76 -20.13
N ASP A 21 -18.56 10.68 -21.08
CA ASP A 21 -19.66 11.59 -21.34
C ASP A 21 -19.92 11.53 -22.84
N GLY A 22 -20.93 10.74 -23.23
CA GLY A 22 -21.36 10.55 -24.60
C GLY A 22 -22.07 11.78 -25.16
N GLY A 23 -21.33 12.86 -25.38
CA GLY A 23 -21.83 14.08 -25.99
C GLY A 23 -20.72 14.79 -26.76
N LEU A 24 -21.02 15.18 -28.00
CA LEU A 24 -20.17 15.96 -28.90
C LEU A 24 -19.42 17.05 -28.14
N THR A 25 -18.10 16.88 -27.97
CA THR A 25 -17.27 17.86 -27.28
C THR A 25 -17.11 19.10 -28.15
N ILE A 26 -17.94 20.11 -27.95
CA ILE A 26 -17.73 21.44 -28.54
C ILE A 26 -16.44 22.01 -27.94
N VAL A 27 -15.45 22.22 -28.81
CA VAL A 27 -14.12 22.75 -28.48
C VAL A 27 -14.19 24.28 -28.53
N CYS A 28 -14.65 24.88 -27.44
CA CYS A 28 -14.42 26.30 -27.20
C CYS A 28 -13.05 26.46 -26.52
N SER A 29 -12.20 27.37 -27.02
CA SER A 29 -10.89 27.73 -26.42
C SER A 29 -10.97 28.24 -24.96
N SER A 30 -12.19 28.42 -24.46
CA SER A 30 -12.54 28.98 -23.16
C SER A 30 -12.32 28.06 -21.95
N ARG A 31 -11.92 26.78 -22.11
CA ARG A 31 -11.77 25.86 -20.95
C ARG A 31 -10.44 26.08 -20.20
N PRO A 32 -10.43 26.62 -18.97
CA PRO A 32 -9.21 26.86 -18.20
C PRO A 32 -8.55 25.55 -17.74
N GLN A 33 -7.22 25.53 -17.67
CA GLN A 33 -6.45 24.36 -17.21
C GLN A 33 -6.50 24.22 -15.68
N LYS A 34 -6.60 22.98 -15.18
CA LYS A 34 -6.39 22.69 -13.75
C LYS A 34 -4.88 22.70 -13.43
N LYS A 35 -4.46 23.59 -12.54
CA LYS A 35 -3.09 23.71 -12.02
C LYS A 35 -3.10 23.66 -10.49
N ALA A 36 -1.91 23.57 -9.88
CA ALA A 36 -1.71 23.57 -8.43
C ALA A 36 -2.64 22.59 -7.69
N THR A 37 -3.30 23.02 -6.62
CA THR A 37 -4.16 22.18 -5.77
C THR A 37 -5.36 21.62 -6.52
N ALA A 38 -5.92 22.38 -7.47
CA ALA A 38 -7.03 21.91 -8.30
C ALA A 38 -6.63 20.71 -9.17
N HIS A 39 -5.35 20.65 -9.59
CA HIS A 39 -4.81 19.48 -10.27
C HIS A 39 -4.70 18.30 -9.30
N HIS A 40 -4.08 18.48 -8.13
CA HIS A 40 -3.92 17.42 -7.12
C HIS A 40 -5.26 16.80 -6.70
N MET A 41 -6.28 17.63 -6.45
CA MET A 41 -7.61 17.15 -6.09
C MET A 41 -8.23 16.27 -7.18
N LYS A 42 -7.97 16.58 -8.45
CA LYS A 42 -8.54 15.86 -9.60
C LYS A 42 -7.79 14.57 -9.89
N THR A 43 -6.46 14.57 -9.81
CA THR A 43 -5.62 13.43 -10.21
C THR A 43 -5.23 12.51 -9.06
N ARG A 44 -5.57 12.85 -7.80
CA ARG A 44 -5.23 11.98 -6.67
C ARG A 44 -5.81 10.56 -6.87
N PRO A 45 -5.01 9.50 -6.69
CA PRO A 45 -5.51 8.13 -6.73
C PRO A 45 -6.63 7.91 -5.72
N ARG A 46 -7.72 7.28 -6.17
CA ARG A 46 -8.85 6.89 -5.32
C ARG A 46 -9.44 5.58 -5.82
N LYS A 47 -9.88 4.74 -4.89
CA LYS A 47 -10.74 3.59 -5.21
C LYS A 47 -12.16 4.09 -5.46
N THR A 48 -12.61 4.06 -6.72
CA THR A 48 -13.95 4.51 -7.11
C THR A 48 -14.98 3.39 -6.95
N GLN A 49 -14.61 2.18 -7.33
CA GLN A 49 -15.50 1.01 -7.34
C GLN A 49 -15.84 0.57 -5.91
N ALA A 50 -17.13 0.37 -5.63
CA ALA A 50 -17.61 0.05 -4.28
C ALA A 50 -17.09 -1.31 -3.77
N TRP A 51 -17.00 -2.31 -4.65
CA TRP A 51 -16.49 -3.63 -4.29
C TRP A 51 -15.03 -3.58 -3.83
N ASP A 52 -14.19 -2.77 -4.48
CA ASP A 52 -12.76 -2.62 -4.12
C ASP A 52 -12.56 -1.80 -2.85
N ARG A 53 -13.49 -0.88 -2.54
CA ARG A 53 -13.51 -0.16 -1.26
C ARG A 53 -13.92 -1.04 -0.08
N ASN A 54 -14.77 -2.04 -0.31
CA ASN A 54 -15.35 -2.88 0.74
C ASN A 54 -14.54 -4.16 1.03
N ARG A 55 -13.41 -4.39 0.35
CA ARG A 55 -12.54 -5.54 0.63
C ARG A 55 -11.92 -5.40 2.01
N LYS A 56 -12.02 -6.47 2.80
CA LYS A 56 -11.39 -6.61 4.11
C LYS A 56 -10.33 -7.73 4.06
N PRO A 57 -9.37 -7.78 4.99
CA PRO A 57 -8.47 -8.92 5.12
C PRO A 57 -9.25 -10.23 5.26
N THR A 58 -8.71 -11.31 4.70
CA THR A 58 -9.27 -12.66 4.89
C THR A 58 -9.14 -13.06 6.35
N VAL A 59 -10.23 -13.49 6.97
CA VAL A 59 -10.24 -14.04 8.33
C VAL A 59 -10.02 -15.55 8.21
N TYR A 60 -8.97 -16.03 8.87
CA TYR A 60 -8.68 -17.46 9.01
C TYR A 60 -9.07 -17.93 10.41
N ASP A 61 -9.38 -19.21 10.53
CA ASP A 61 -9.62 -19.83 11.83
C ASP A 61 -8.36 -19.78 12.69
N PRO A 62 -8.50 -19.63 14.02
CA PRO A 62 -7.35 -19.59 14.92
C PRO A 62 -6.60 -20.92 14.87
N LEU A 63 -5.28 -20.82 14.90
CA LEU A 63 -4.41 -21.98 14.90
C LEU A 63 -4.61 -22.78 16.20
N PRO A 64 -4.57 -24.13 16.16
CA PRO A 64 -4.53 -24.93 17.39
C PRO A 64 -3.36 -24.51 18.28
N PRO A 65 -3.44 -24.76 19.60
CA PRO A 65 -2.38 -24.39 20.53
C PRO A 65 -1.07 -25.03 20.11
N LEU A 66 -0.09 -24.18 19.84
CA LEU A 66 1.24 -24.59 19.44
C LEU A 66 1.97 -25.18 20.66
N PRO A 67 2.83 -26.21 20.46
CA PRO A 67 3.70 -26.68 21.52
C PRO A 67 4.70 -25.60 21.95
N PRO A 68 5.32 -25.71 23.14
CA PRO A 68 6.38 -24.79 23.56
C PRO A 68 7.57 -24.86 22.60
N ASP A 69 8.17 -23.70 22.31
CA ASP A 69 9.28 -23.58 21.36
C ASP A 69 10.51 -24.41 21.80
N TRP A 70 10.74 -24.52 23.10
CA TRP A 70 11.80 -25.35 23.70
C TRP A 70 11.41 -25.74 25.13
N THR A 71 11.88 -26.91 25.56
CA THR A 71 11.74 -27.41 26.94
C THR A 71 13.13 -27.67 27.51
N LEU A 72 13.45 -27.09 28.66
CA LEU A 72 14.67 -27.45 29.40
C LEU A 72 14.44 -28.78 30.10
N VAL A 73 15.21 -29.77 29.71
CA VAL A 73 15.30 -31.03 30.44
C VAL A 73 16.39 -30.86 31.49
N ILE A 74 15.99 -30.62 32.74
CA ILE A 74 16.94 -30.65 33.87
C ILE A 74 17.10 -32.12 34.28
N PRO A 75 18.29 -32.73 34.13
CA PRO A 75 18.52 -34.09 34.63
C PRO A 75 18.43 -34.10 36.16
N ALA A 76 17.80 -35.14 36.71
CA ALA A 76 17.53 -35.28 38.15
C ALA A 76 18.78 -35.22 39.06
N ASP A 77 19.97 -35.38 38.49
CA ASP A 77 21.26 -35.29 39.19
C ASP A 77 21.67 -33.84 39.53
N ALA A 78 21.04 -32.83 38.92
CA ALA A 78 21.39 -31.42 39.11
C ALA A 78 20.53 -30.68 40.17
N SER A 79 19.62 -31.38 40.87
CA SER A 79 18.74 -30.76 41.90
C SER A 79 19.42 -30.53 43.26
N SER A 80 20.76 -30.59 43.33
CA SER A 80 21.52 -30.18 44.53
C SER A 80 22.65 -29.24 44.14
N ALA A 81 22.31 -27.99 43.83
CA ALA A 81 23.25 -26.88 43.94
C ALA A 81 22.71 -25.96 45.05
N PRO A 82 23.47 -25.70 46.13
CA PRO A 82 23.02 -24.82 47.19
C PRO A 82 22.86 -23.41 46.63
N VAL A 83 21.66 -22.85 46.79
CA VAL A 83 21.39 -21.43 46.60
C VAL A 83 22.10 -20.65 47.70
N THR A 84 23.32 -20.19 47.44
CA THR A 84 24.02 -19.27 48.34
C THR A 84 23.25 -17.94 48.36
N PRO A 85 22.79 -17.45 49.52
CA PRO A 85 22.09 -16.17 49.59
C PRO A 85 23.02 -15.01 49.17
N PRO A 86 22.48 -13.95 48.53
CA PRO A 86 23.29 -12.80 48.14
C PRO A 86 23.89 -12.10 49.38
N PRO A 87 25.11 -11.54 49.29
CA PRO A 87 25.75 -10.87 50.41
C PRO A 87 24.95 -9.61 50.81
N PRO A 88 24.91 -9.26 52.11
CA PRO A 88 24.21 -8.06 52.58
C PRO A 88 24.88 -6.81 52.01
N THR A 89 24.07 -5.94 51.40
CA THR A 89 24.48 -4.62 50.93
C THR A 89 24.88 -3.74 52.13
N PRO A 90 26.08 -3.14 52.16
CA PRO A 90 26.42 -2.18 53.21
C PRO A 90 25.63 -0.88 53.00
N SER A 91 24.88 -0.47 54.03
CA SER A 91 24.26 0.86 54.12
C SER A 91 25.34 1.95 54.15
N ALA A 92 25.17 2.96 53.29
CA ALA A 92 25.80 4.27 53.39
C ALA A 92 24.71 5.32 53.60
#